data_AF-A0A6G0Z1J4-F1
#
_entry.id   AF-A0A6G0Z1J4-F1
#
_cell.length_a   1.000
_cell.length_b   1.000
_cell.length_c   1.000
_cell.angle_alpha   90.00
_cell.angle_beta   90.00
_cell.angle_gamma   90.00
#
_symmetry.space_group_name_H-M   'P 1'
#
loop_
_entity.id
_entity.type
_entity.pdbx_description
1 polymer ?
#
loop_
_entity_poly.entity_id
_entity_poly.type
_entity_poly.pdbx_seq_one_letter_code
_entity_poly.pdbx_strand_id
1 'polypeptide(L)'
;MSSVIGGIVQAFGYELMFLIIKIYPSFVLTFGVKCVWSIFTVFSFLSALFGAFILPETKGKSLNDVLASFESRKKSMKNNLPL
;
A
#
# COMPACT_ATOMS: atom_id res chain seq x y z
N MET A 1 -6.98 -5.45 18.04
CA MET A 1 -6.17 -4.47 17.28
C MET A 1 -6.43 -4.52 15.76
N SER A 2 -6.83 -5.66 15.19
CA SER A 2 -6.99 -5.77 13.73
C SER A 2 -8.09 -4.87 13.12
N SER A 3 -9.19 -4.64 13.84
CA SER A 3 -10.32 -3.84 13.32
C SER A 3 -10.02 -2.33 13.22
N VAL A 4 -9.24 -1.78 14.15
CA VAL A 4 -8.88 -0.34 14.10
C VAL A 4 -7.94 -0.04 12.93
N ILE A 5 -7.02 -0.96 12.62
CA ILE A 5 -6.10 -0.82 11.48
C ILE A 5 -6.90 -0.88 10.17
N GLY A 6 -7.83 -1.83 10.04
CA GLY A 6 -8.71 -1.92 8.88
C GLY A 6 -9.54 -0.64 8.67
N GLY A 7 -10.14 -0.11 9.74
CA GLY A 7 -10.91 1.13 9.68
C GLY A 7 -10.08 2.35 9.25
N ILE A 8 -8.85 2.47 9.75
CA ILE A 8 -7.93 3.56 9.36
C ILE A 8 -7.58 3.44 7.87
N VAL A 9 -7.18 2.26 7.40
CA VAL A 9 -6.86 2.04 5.98
C VAL A 9 -8.06 2.38 5.09
N GLN A 10 -9.27 2.00 5.51
CA GLN A 10 -10.49 2.29 4.78
C GLN A 10 -10.78 3.80 4.72
N ALA A 11 -10.64 4.51 5.83
CA ALA A 11 -10.86 5.96 5.91
C ALA A 11 -9.91 6.72 4.98
N PHE A 12 -8.60 6.42 5.05
CA PHE A 12 -7.61 7.00 4.14
C PHE A 12 -7.90 6.63 2.68
N GLY A 13 -8.32 5.40 2.41
CA GLY A 13 -8.70 4.94 1.07
C GLY A 13 -9.85 5.75 0.49
N TYR A 14 -10.90 6.02 1.28
CA TYR A 14 -12.03 6.83 0.83
C TYR A 14 -11.66 8.31 0.62
N GLU A 15 -10.81 8.87 1.47
CA GLU A 15 -10.35 10.26 1.32
C GLU A 15 -9.54 10.44 0.03
N LEU A 16 -8.63 9.51 -0.26
CA LEU A 16 -7.87 9.47 -1.51
C LEU A 16 -8.79 9.25 -2.72
N MET A 17 -9.78 8.35 -2.61
CA MET A 17 -10.76 8.10 -3.67
C MET A 17 -11.56 9.36 -4.00
N PHE A 18 -12.02 10.08 -2.98
CA PHE A 18 -12.74 11.34 -3.14
C PHE A 18 -11.87 12.39 -3.86
N LEU A 19 -10.60 12.51 -3.46
CA LEU A 19 -9.65 13.41 -4.08
C LEU A 19 -9.44 13.07 -5.57
N ILE A 20 -9.23 11.80 -5.90
CA ILE A 20 -9.02 11.35 -7.28
C ILE A 20 -10.26 11.64 -8.13
N ILE A 21 -11.47 11.33 -7.68
CA ILE A 21 -12.70 11.58 -8.44
C ILE A 21 -12.87 13.06 -8.75
N LYS A 22 -12.54 13.94 -7.79
CA LYS A 22 -12.64 15.40 -7.97
C LYS A 22 -11.56 15.95 -8.92
N ILE A 23 -10.35 15.44 -8.83
CA ILE A 23 -9.21 15.90 -9.64
C ILE A 23 -9.24 15.33 -11.06
N TYR A 24 -9.76 14.12 -11.24
CA TYR A 24 -9.82 13.41 -12.52
C TYR A 24 -10.38 14.25 -13.68
N PRO A 25 -11.59 14.87 -13.59
CA PRO A 25 -12.12 15.66 -14.69
C PRO A 25 -11.23 16.87 -15.03
N SER A 26 -10.70 17.57 -14.03
CA SER A 26 -9.76 18.69 -14.26
C SER A 26 -8.47 18.22 -14.92
N PHE A 27 -7.92 17.07 -14.49
CA PHE A 27 -6.70 16.50 -15.08
C PHE A 27 -6.89 16.07 -16.53
N VAL A 28 -8.02 15.44 -16.85
CA VAL A 28 -8.34 15.03 -18.22
C VAL A 28 -8.51 16.25 -19.13
N LEU A 29 -9.11 17.34 -18.63
CA LEU A 29 -9.29 18.57 -19.41
C LEU A 29 -7.95 19.28 -19.65
N THR A 30 -7.04 19.32 -18.68
CA THR A 30 -5.77 20.05 -18.80
C THR A 30 -4.67 19.24 -19.52
N PHE A 31 -4.52 17.95 -19.21
CA PHE A 31 -3.40 17.11 -19.67
C PHE A 31 -3.82 16.04 -20.67
N GLY A 32 -5.13 15.88 -20.92
CA GLY A 32 -5.66 14.85 -21.79
C GLY A 32 -5.66 13.45 -21.15
N VAL A 33 -6.44 12.56 -21.74
CA VAL A 33 -6.65 11.19 -21.24
C VAL A 33 -5.34 10.38 -21.22
N LYS A 34 -4.45 10.60 -22.19
CA LYS A 34 -3.18 9.85 -22.32
C LYS A 34 -2.26 10.03 -21.11
N CYS A 35 -2.15 11.26 -20.59
CA CYS A 35 -1.32 11.56 -19.44
C CYS A 35 -1.84 10.86 -18.17
N VAL A 36 -3.16 10.94 -17.95
CA VAL A 36 -3.81 10.29 -16.80
C VAL A 36 -3.59 8.79 -16.82
N TRP A 37 -3.81 8.12 -17.95
CA TRP A 37 -3.59 6.68 -18.09
C TRP A 37 -2.13 6.27 -17.85
N SER A 38 -1.17 7.07 -18.31
CA SER A 38 0.25 6.81 -18.06
C SER A 38 0.59 6.89 -16.57
N ILE A 39 0.05 7.89 -15.86
CA ILE A 39 0.26 8.06 -14.41
C ILE A 39 -0.32 6.86 -13.66
N PHE A 40 -1.56 6.47 -13.96
CA PHE A 40 -2.18 5.29 -13.36
C PHE A 40 -1.36 4.02 -13.61
N THR A 41 -0.83 3.84 -14.82
CA THR A 41 0.02 2.69 -15.17
C THR A 41 1.29 2.65 -14.31
N VAL A 42 1.98 3.79 -14.15
CA VAL A 42 3.18 3.88 -13.31
C VAL A 42 2.84 3.61 -11.84
N PHE A 43 1.75 4.18 -11.31
CA PHE A 43 1.32 3.92 -9.94
C PHE A 43 0.95 2.45 -9.71
N SER A 44 0.25 1.80 -10.64
CA SER A 44 -0.06 0.38 -10.58
C SER A 44 1.21 -0.48 -10.62
N PHE A 45 2.17 -0.15 -11.49
CA PHE A 45 3.44 -0.85 -11.55
C PHE A 45 4.26 -0.68 -10.26
N LEU A 46 4.33 0.54 -9.72
CA LEU A 46 5.01 0.83 -8.47
C LEU A 46 4.35 0.12 -7.29
N SER A 47 3.02 0.07 -7.27
CA SER A 47 2.25 -0.69 -6.28
C SER A 47 2.53 -2.19 -6.36
N ALA A 48 2.59 -2.75 -7.58
CA ALA A 48 2.96 -4.15 -7.78
C ALA A 48 4.40 -4.44 -7.35
N LEU A 49 5.34 -3.54 -7.65
CA LEU A 49 6.74 -3.63 -7.23
C LEU A 49 6.86 -3.55 -5.71
N PHE A 50 6.16 -2.60 -5.08
CA PHE A 50 6.08 -2.49 -3.63
C PHE A 50 5.51 -3.76 -3.01
N GLY A 51 4.41 -4.29 -3.58
CA GLY A 51 3.84 -5.57 -3.18
C GLY A 51 4.84 -6.72 -3.29
N ALA A 52 5.60 -6.81 -4.37
CA ALA A 52 6.56 -7.89 -4.59
C ALA A 52 7.79 -7.81 -3.65
N PHE A 53 8.30 -6.62 -3.36
CA PHE A 53 9.53 -6.45 -2.56
C PHE A 53 9.27 -6.31 -1.05
N ILE A 54 8.18 -5.64 -0.66
CA ILE A 54 7.91 -5.29 0.74
C ILE A 54 6.89 -6.23 1.37
N LEU A 55 5.96 -6.78 0.58
CA LEU A 55 5.06 -7.81 1.07
C LEU A 55 5.77 -9.17 0.89
N PRO A 56 6.22 -9.84 1.97
CA PRO A 56 6.66 -11.23 1.86
C PRO A 56 5.48 -12.05 1.35
N GLU A 57 5.72 -12.93 0.37
CA GLU A 57 4.75 -13.84 -0.25
C GLU A 57 3.62 -14.25 0.72
N THR A 58 2.45 -13.62 0.57
CA THR A 58 1.24 -13.92 1.33
C THR A 58 0.52 -15.16 0.80
N LYS A 59 1.02 -15.79 -0.26
CA LYS A 59 0.44 -17.03 -0.79
C LYS A 59 0.70 -18.20 0.15
N GLY A 60 -0.37 -18.63 0.83
CA GLY A 60 -0.44 -19.92 1.52
C GLY A 60 -0.17 -19.89 3.03
N LYS A 61 0.05 -18.71 3.63
CA LYS A 61 0.18 -18.57 5.09
C LYS A 61 -1.03 -17.86 5.70
N SER A 62 -1.45 -18.36 6.87
CA SER A 62 -2.48 -17.71 7.70
C SER A 62 -2.03 -16.29 8.04
N LEU A 63 -2.98 -15.34 8.11
CA LEU A 63 -2.71 -13.95 8.51
C LEU A 63 -1.92 -13.88 9.83
N ASN A 64 -2.14 -14.83 10.73
CA ASN A 64 -1.42 -14.95 12.00
C ASN A 64 0.06 -15.33 11.80
N ASP A 65 0.39 -16.19 10.83
CA ASP A 65 1.79 -16.56 10.55
C ASP A 65 2.55 -15.41 9.89
N VAL A 66 1.87 -14.61 9.07
CA VAL A 66 2.44 -13.40 8.47
C VAL A 66 2.76 -12.40 9.59
N LEU A 67 1.81 -12.13 10.48
CA LEU A 67 2.01 -11.23 11.64
C LEU A 67 3.14 -11.73 12.56
N ALA A 68 3.18 -13.04 12.86
CA ALA A 68 4.25 -13.64 13.65
C ALA A 68 5.64 -13.53 12.98
N SER A 69 5.70 -13.63 11.64
CA SER A 69 6.94 -13.45 10.88
C SER A 69 7.46 -12.01 10.95
N PHE A 70 6.56 -11.03 10.94
CA PHE A 70 6.90 -9.62 11.11
C PHE A 70 7.38 -9.29 12.54
N GLU A 71 6.72 -9.83 13.57
CA GLU A 71 7.17 -9.66 14.97
C GLU A 71 8.53 -10.31 15.23
N SER A 72 8.78 -11.49 14.67
CA SER A 72 10.05 -12.21 14.77
C SER A 72 11.22 -11.40 14.15
N ARG A 73 11.00 -10.83 12.96
CA ARG A 73 12.00 -9.93 12.31
C ARG A 73 12.30 -8.69 13.16
N LYS A 74 11.28 -8.08 13.77
CA LYS A 74 11.45 -6.89 14.64
C LYS A 74 12.26 -7.22 15.90
N LYS A 75 12.04 -8.39 16.50
CA LYS A 75 12.77 -8.85 17.70
C LYS A 75 14.23 -9.15 17.39
N SER A 76 14.52 -9.78 16.24
CA SER A 76 15.89 -10.07 15.81
C SER A 76 16.69 -8.78 15.57
N MET A 77 16.12 -7.76 14.93
CA MET A 77 16.80 -6.48 14.69
C MET A 77 17.16 -5.75 15.99
N LYS A 78 16.26 -5.79 17.00
CA LYS A 78 16.51 -5.14 18.30
C LYS A 78 17.65 -5.79 19.11
N ASN A 79 17.83 -7.10 18.98
CA ASN A 79 18.89 -7.83 19.69
C ASN A 79 20.28 -7.70 19.04
N ASN A 80 20.36 -7.22 17.80
CA ASN A 80 21.63 -7.05 17.07
C ASN A 80 22.12 -5.59 17.04
N LEU A 81 21.42 -4.68 17.73
CA LEU A 81 21.91 -3.32 17.94
C LEU A 81 22.79 -3.32 19.20
N PRO A 82 24.12 -3.13 19.09
CA PRO A 82 24.95 -2.93 20.26
C PRO A 82 24.52 -1.61 20.93
N LEU A 83 24.24 -1.68 22.23
CA LEU A 83 24.16 -0.50 23.10
C LEU A 83 25.50 0.24 23.10
#